data_AF-A0A1B6EES2-F1
#
_entry.id   AF-A0A1B6EES2-F1
#
_cell.length_a   1.000
_cell.length_b   1.000
_cell.length_c   1.000
_cell.angle_alpha   90.00
_cell.angle_beta   90.00
_cell.angle_gamma   90.00
#
_symmetry.space_group_name_H-M   'P 1'
#
loop_
_entity.id
_entity.type
_entity.pdbx_description
1 polymer ?
#
loop_
_entity_poly.entity_id
_entity_poly.type
_entity_poly.pdbx_seq_one_letter_code
_entity_poly.pdbx_strand_id
1 'polypeptide(L)'
;ISWVGHTIPTHLHVISAQVLLLKYCIVFFSKQGMQLIILLIICSGLLNVILGDLCSICVCEEDVVSCRGMELENHFNATHWNGTKQSIADLSRNSIVHLRQFSEIGVNILILSHNTITKIDDACFKNLQNLTELDLSYNRLTSDQLNPHIFKGNYAPEKYEPLSNLRVLKLSSNALHTLHPDIFEHLPNIEHLSLDSNPFKVLDRSTVTAIGSIPFLKFLDFSSMYLKSIPE
;
A
#
# COMPACT_ATOMS: atom_id res chain seq x y z
N ILE A 1 -3.82 -2.12 43.21
CA ILE A 1 -3.36 -0.75 42.86
C ILE A 1 -2.87 -0.83 41.42
N SER A 2 -3.75 -0.41 40.51
CA SER A 2 -3.53 -0.42 39.06
C SER A 2 -2.46 0.62 38.68
N TRP A 3 -1.45 0.20 37.91
CA TRP A 3 -0.69 1.13 37.09
C TRP A 3 -1.40 1.23 35.74
N VAL A 4 -2.04 2.37 35.53
CA VAL A 4 -2.67 2.76 34.27
C VAL A 4 -1.56 2.97 33.24
N GLY A 5 -1.64 2.26 32.12
CA GLY A 5 -0.77 2.43 30.98
C GLY A 5 -1.00 3.80 30.35
N HIS A 6 -0.08 4.72 30.58
CA HIS A 6 0.11 5.84 29.68
C HIS A 6 0.87 5.34 28.45
N THR A 7 0.15 5.17 27.35
CA THR A 7 0.76 5.14 26.01
C THR A 7 1.56 6.43 25.83
N ILE A 8 2.89 6.30 25.82
CA ILE A 8 3.78 7.39 25.43
C ILE A 8 3.44 7.70 23.96
N PRO A 9 3.15 8.97 23.61
CA PRO A 9 2.90 9.35 22.22
C PRO A 9 4.06 8.86 21.34
N THR A 10 3.75 8.19 20.23
CA THR A 10 4.74 7.74 19.23
C THR A 10 5.68 8.87 18.80
N HIS A 11 5.20 10.12 18.85
CA HIS A 11 5.98 11.34 18.68
C HIS A 11 7.20 11.46 19.62
N LEU A 12 7.11 11.04 20.89
CA LEU A 12 8.22 11.09 21.85
C LEU A 12 9.30 10.04 21.57
N HIS A 13 8.93 8.87 21.03
CA HIS A 13 9.90 7.85 20.60
C HIS A 13 10.66 8.29 19.34
N VAL A 14 10.00 8.98 18.41
CA VAL A 14 10.63 9.55 17.21
C VAL A 14 11.61 10.66 17.60
N ILE A 15 11.22 11.57 18.50
CA ILE A 15 12.12 12.61 19.02
C ILE A 15 13.33 11.99 19.72
N SER A 16 13.13 10.92 20.49
CA SER A 16 14.22 10.19 21.16
C SER A 16 15.23 9.59 20.17
N ALA A 17 14.77 8.95 19.10
CA ALA A 17 15.63 8.37 18.07
C ALA A 17 16.36 9.45 17.24
N GLN A 18 15.67 10.55 16.91
CA GLN A 18 16.25 11.71 16.20
C GLN A 18 17.40 12.35 17.00
N VAL A 19 17.19 12.56 18.31
CA VAL A 19 18.22 13.11 19.20
C VAL A 19 19.42 12.16 19.31
N LEU A 20 19.18 10.84 19.29
CA LEU A 20 20.24 9.84 19.38
C LEU A 20 21.08 9.79 18.08
N LEU A 21 20.44 9.78 16.92
CA LEU A 21 21.12 9.80 15.61
C LEU A 21 21.90 11.10 15.38
N LEU A 22 21.31 12.24 15.77
CA LEU A 22 22.00 13.53 15.71
C LEU A 22 23.24 13.53 16.61
N LYS A 23 23.14 12.98 17.84
CA LYS A 23 24.29 12.81 18.74
C LYS A 23 25.39 11.93 18.13
N TYR A 24 25.06 10.78 17.55
CA TYR A 24 26.05 9.90 16.92
C TYR A 24 26.74 10.55 15.72
N CYS A 25 25.97 11.23 14.87
CA CYS A 25 26.52 11.96 13.72
C CYS A 25 27.49 13.06 14.16
N ILE A 26 27.09 13.88 15.14
CA ILE A 26 27.93 14.96 15.67
C ILE A 26 29.23 14.39 16.25
N VAL A 27 29.17 13.29 16.99
CA VAL A 27 30.36 12.65 17.57
C VAL A 27 31.29 12.12 16.47
N PHE A 28 30.75 11.49 15.42
CA PHE A 28 31.55 10.94 14.32
C PHE A 28 32.35 12.01 13.58
N PHE A 29 31.68 13.10 13.21
CA PHE A 29 32.28 14.20 12.44
C PHE A 29 33.14 15.14 13.31
N SER A 30 32.91 15.18 14.62
CA SER A 30 33.76 15.93 15.57
C SER A 30 35.15 15.31 15.66
N LYS A 31 35.24 13.97 15.58
CA LYS A 31 36.52 13.26 15.50
C LYS A 31 37.33 13.55 14.22
N GLN A 32 36.70 14.16 13.21
CA GLN A 32 37.36 14.60 11.96
C GLN A 32 37.79 16.07 12.01
N GLY A 33 37.67 16.75 13.15
CA GLY A 33 38.17 18.12 13.34
C GLY A 33 37.31 19.21 12.69
N MET A 34 36.05 18.93 12.34
CA MET A 34 35.15 19.93 11.76
C MET A 34 34.64 20.93 12.81
N GLN A 35 34.32 22.15 12.38
CA GLN A 35 33.70 23.16 13.25
C GLN A 35 32.26 22.78 13.62
N LEU A 36 31.85 23.07 14.85
CA LEU A 36 30.55 22.67 15.41
C LEU A 36 29.34 23.14 14.57
N ILE A 37 29.44 24.31 13.93
CA ILE A 37 28.38 24.83 13.04
C ILE A 37 28.27 23.99 11.77
N ILE A 38 29.39 23.63 11.16
CA ILE A 38 29.45 22.78 9.97
C ILE A 38 28.93 21.37 10.29
N LEU A 39 29.28 20.86 11.48
CA LEU A 39 28.76 19.62 12.06
C LEU A 39 27.24 19.60 12.20
N LEU A 40 26.65 20.67 12.74
CA LEU A 40 25.20 20.77 12.89
C LEU A 40 24.49 20.84 11.53
N ILE A 41 25.06 21.55 10.55
CA ILE A 41 24.52 21.63 9.19
C ILE A 41 24.61 20.27 8.47
N ILE A 42 25.78 19.62 8.52
CA ILE A 42 25.99 18.30 7.91
C ILE A 42 25.10 17.26 8.59
N CYS A 43 25.02 17.24 9.92
CA CYS A 43 24.22 16.24 10.63
C CYS A 43 22.72 16.49 10.56
N SER A 44 22.25 17.74 10.46
CA SER A 44 20.84 18.01 10.15
C SER A 44 20.51 17.67 8.69
N GLY A 45 21.41 17.96 7.76
CA GLY A 45 21.30 17.54 6.36
C GLY A 45 21.28 16.03 6.19
N LEU A 46 22.20 15.30 6.81
CA LEU A 46 22.21 13.83 6.84
C LEU A 46 20.99 13.28 7.56
N LEU A 47 20.54 13.89 8.66
CA LEU A 47 19.34 13.45 9.38
C LEU A 47 18.08 13.62 8.50
N ASN A 48 17.98 14.73 7.76
CA ASN A 48 16.91 14.94 6.78
C ASN A 48 17.01 14.00 5.59
N VAL A 49 18.22 13.58 5.18
CA VAL A 49 18.44 12.56 4.14
C VAL A 49 18.12 11.15 4.67
N ILE A 50 18.36 10.88 5.95
CA ILE A 50 18.08 9.58 6.61
C ILE A 50 16.60 9.44 6.99
N LEU A 51 15.89 10.56 7.21
CA LEU A 51 14.47 10.63 7.57
C LEU A 51 13.63 11.28 6.46
N GLY A 52 14.08 11.16 5.20
CA GLY A 52 13.52 11.87 4.05
C GLY A 52 12.00 11.91 4.06
N ASP A 53 11.46 13.12 4.15
CA ASP A 53 10.06 13.42 3.86
C ASP A 53 9.73 12.83 2.48
N LEU A 54 8.57 12.20 2.31
CA LEU A 54 8.17 11.54 1.06
C LEU A 54 8.37 12.46 -0.15
N CYS A 55 8.13 13.76 0.02
CA CYS A 55 8.26 14.79 -1.03
C CYS A 55 9.71 15.18 -1.37
N SER A 56 10.70 14.61 -0.69
CA SER A 56 12.12 14.69 -1.09
C SER A 56 12.50 13.64 -2.12
N ILE A 57 11.73 12.55 -2.20
CA ILE A 57 11.92 11.43 -3.15
C ILE A 57 10.90 11.53 -4.28
N CYS A 58 9.67 11.94 -3.95
CA CYS A 58 8.54 11.99 -4.84
C CYS A 58 8.12 13.42 -5.15
N VAL A 59 7.30 13.58 -6.19
CA VAL A 59 6.68 14.86 -6.54
C VAL A 59 5.36 14.99 -5.79
N CYS A 60 5.22 16.01 -4.96
CA CYS A 60 4.00 16.28 -4.19
C CYS A 60 3.32 17.55 -4.70
N GLU A 61 2.10 17.43 -5.19
CA GLU A 61 1.29 18.52 -5.75
C GLU A 61 -0.14 18.42 -5.22
N GLU A 62 -0.66 19.49 -4.60
CA GLU A 62 -2.02 19.55 -4.04
C GLU A 62 -2.43 18.28 -3.29
N ASP A 63 -3.19 17.41 -3.96
CA ASP A 63 -3.79 16.19 -3.43
C ASP A 63 -3.08 14.90 -3.87
N VAL A 64 -2.01 15.00 -4.66
CA VAL A 64 -1.28 13.88 -5.26
C VAL A 64 0.16 13.85 -4.77
N VAL A 65 0.62 12.67 -4.34
CA VAL A 65 2.03 12.34 -4.24
C VAL A 65 2.38 11.31 -5.29
N SER A 66 3.23 11.70 -6.24
CA SER A 66 3.66 10.88 -7.36
C SER A 66 5.13 10.50 -7.22
N CYS A 67 5.36 9.21 -7.00
CA CYS A 67 6.65 8.54 -7.01
C CYS A 67 6.84 7.69 -8.28
N ARG A 68 6.19 8.10 -9.37
CA ARG A 68 6.12 7.32 -10.60
C ARG A 68 7.47 7.25 -11.30
N GLY A 69 7.94 6.05 -11.64
CA GLY A 69 9.19 5.91 -12.39
C GLY A 69 10.46 6.24 -11.61
N MET A 70 10.40 6.21 -10.28
CA MET A 70 11.52 6.56 -9.38
C MET A 70 12.39 5.34 -9.05
N GLU A 71 12.29 4.25 -9.83
CA GLU A 71 13.04 3.00 -9.67
C GLU A 71 12.88 2.35 -8.28
N LEU A 72 11.73 2.54 -7.64
CA LEU A 72 11.49 2.01 -6.30
C LEU A 72 11.40 0.47 -6.33
N GLU A 73 12.18 -0.19 -5.48
CA GLU A 73 12.08 -1.64 -5.28
C GLU A 73 11.11 -2.02 -4.16
N ASN A 74 10.77 -1.06 -3.29
CA ASN A 74 9.90 -1.25 -2.13
C ASN A 74 8.97 -0.04 -1.98
N HIS A 75 7.81 -0.25 -1.35
CA HIS A 75 6.97 0.87 -0.90
C HIS A 75 7.51 1.51 0.39
N PHE A 76 6.99 2.68 0.72
CA PHE A 76 7.44 3.46 1.87
C PHE A 76 6.84 2.97 3.20
N ASN A 77 7.58 3.18 4.29
CA ASN A 77 7.14 2.95 5.66
C ASN A 77 6.40 4.18 6.25
N ALA A 78 5.86 4.04 7.46
CA ALA A 78 5.14 5.12 8.18
C ALA A 78 5.89 6.46 8.25
N THR A 79 7.22 6.45 8.40
CA THR A 79 7.98 7.69 8.66
C THR A 79 8.04 8.59 7.44
N HIS A 80 8.01 8.02 6.23
CA HIS A 80 8.00 8.83 5.00
C HIS A 80 6.66 9.55 4.83
N TRP A 81 5.54 8.91 5.18
CA TRP A 81 4.19 9.48 5.07
C TRP A 81 3.87 10.51 6.15
N ASN A 82 4.81 10.85 7.03
CA ASN A 82 4.52 11.75 8.13
C ASN A 82 4.27 13.17 7.63
N GLY A 83 3.07 13.70 7.88
CA GLY A 83 2.69 15.04 7.46
C GLY A 83 2.16 15.14 6.02
N THR A 84 2.08 14.03 5.28
CA THR A 84 1.44 14.00 3.95
C THR A 84 -0.06 14.25 4.10
N LYS A 85 -0.60 15.14 3.26
CA LYS A 85 -2.03 15.50 3.24
C LYS A 85 -2.74 15.03 1.96
N GLN A 86 -2.00 14.40 1.07
CA GLN A 86 -2.44 13.97 -0.24
C GLN A 86 -3.41 12.78 -0.12
N SER A 87 -4.52 12.85 -0.85
CA SER A 87 -5.48 11.74 -0.96
C SER A 87 -5.08 10.73 -2.02
N ILE A 88 -4.16 11.05 -2.92
CA ILE A 88 -3.74 10.18 -4.03
C ILE A 88 -2.26 9.86 -3.90
N ALA A 89 -1.94 8.57 -3.87
CA ALA A 89 -0.57 8.06 -3.91
C ALA A 89 -0.34 7.30 -5.21
N ASP A 90 0.50 7.85 -6.08
CA ASP A 90 0.94 7.21 -7.32
C ASP A 90 2.35 6.61 -7.15
N LEU A 91 2.41 5.29 -6.99
CA LEU A 91 3.63 4.48 -6.92
C LEU A 91 3.84 3.66 -8.19
N SER A 92 3.21 4.06 -9.31
CA SER A 92 3.24 3.29 -10.57
C SER A 92 4.60 3.32 -11.27
N ARG A 93 4.81 2.38 -12.21
CA ARG A 93 6.02 2.31 -13.05
C ARG A 93 7.31 2.21 -12.26
N ASN A 94 7.30 1.43 -11.19
CA ASN A 94 8.48 1.12 -10.38
C ASN A 94 8.84 -0.37 -10.51
N SER A 95 9.74 -0.86 -9.67
CA SER A 95 10.21 -2.25 -9.64
C SER A 95 9.79 -2.96 -8.36
N ILE A 96 8.64 -2.58 -7.77
CA ILE A 96 8.17 -3.18 -6.52
C ILE A 96 7.79 -4.63 -6.77
N VAL A 97 8.32 -5.55 -5.97
CA VAL A 97 8.08 -7.01 -6.10
C VAL A 97 7.16 -7.54 -5.00
N HIS A 98 7.25 -6.96 -3.80
CA HIS A 98 6.56 -7.44 -2.61
C HIS A 98 5.92 -6.27 -1.86
N LEU A 99 4.60 -6.34 -1.67
CA LEU A 99 3.87 -5.43 -0.79
C LEU A 99 3.79 -6.00 0.62
N ARG A 100 4.30 -5.23 1.57
CA ARG A 100 4.12 -5.48 3.00
C ARG A 100 2.95 -4.66 3.50
N GLN A 101 2.60 -4.87 4.76
CA GLN A 101 1.54 -4.12 5.40
C GLN A 101 1.79 -2.60 5.36
N PHE A 102 0.83 -1.86 4.82
CA PHE A 102 0.85 -0.40 4.85
C PHE A 102 0.61 0.09 6.28
N SER A 103 1.28 1.19 6.60
CA SER A 103 0.98 1.96 7.81
C SER A 103 -0.34 2.71 7.61
N GLU A 104 -0.91 3.22 8.70
CA GLU A 104 -2.10 4.07 8.62
C GLU A 104 -1.74 5.36 7.88
N ILE A 105 -2.25 5.49 6.66
CA ILE A 105 -2.07 6.67 5.80
C ILE A 105 -3.44 7.07 5.25
N GLY A 106 -3.68 8.38 5.14
CA GLY A 106 -4.98 8.96 4.80
C GLY A 106 -5.29 9.02 3.30
N VAL A 107 -4.82 8.05 2.51
CA VAL A 107 -5.02 8.06 1.05
C VAL A 107 -6.35 7.42 0.65
N ASN A 108 -7.00 8.01 -0.35
CA ASN A 108 -8.23 7.54 -0.97
C ASN A 108 -7.96 6.73 -2.24
N ILE A 109 -6.86 7.02 -2.95
CA ILE A 109 -6.48 6.34 -4.19
C ILE A 109 -5.03 5.89 -4.08
N LEU A 110 -4.80 4.60 -4.27
CA LEU A 110 -3.46 4.01 -4.29
C LEU A 110 -3.20 3.35 -5.64
N ILE A 111 -2.27 3.92 -6.40
CA ILE A 111 -1.88 3.45 -7.72
C ILE A 111 -0.56 2.69 -7.62
N LEU A 112 -0.61 1.38 -7.84
CA LEU A 112 0.54 0.47 -7.81
C LEU A 112 0.75 -0.21 -9.17
N SER A 113 0.14 0.33 -10.23
CA SER A 113 0.19 -0.27 -11.55
C SER A 113 1.57 -0.19 -12.21
N HIS A 114 1.81 -1.08 -13.18
CA HIS A 114 3.10 -1.18 -13.87
C HIS A 114 4.28 -1.40 -12.92
N ASN A 115 4.12 -2.30 -11.95
CA ASN A 115 5.21 -2.79 -11.12
C ASN A 115 5.50 -4.26 -11.46
N THR A 116 6.29 -4.93 -10.63
CA THR A 116 6.59 -6.36 -10.77
C THR A 116 6.06 -7.16 -9.58
N ILE A 117 4.93 -6.73 -8.99
CA ILE A 117 4.42 -7.29 -7.75
C ILE A 117 4.01 -8.74 -7.99
N THR A 118 4.65 -9.65 -7.27
CA THR A 118 4.33 -11.09 -7.26
C THR A 118 3.79 -11.54 -5.91
N LYS A 119 3.96 -10.75 -4.85
CA LYS A 119 3.54 -11.11 -3.49
C LYS A 119 2.92 -9.92 -2.76
N ILE A 120 1.85 -10.18 -2.02
CA ILE A 120 1.19 -9.23 -1.12
C ILE A 120 1.04 -9.95 0.22
N ASP A 121 1.51 -9.33 1.31
CA ASP A 121 1.36 -9.90 2.65
C ASP A 121 -0.12 -9.87 3.12
N ASP A 122 -0.46 -10.77 4.03
CA ASP A 122 -1.77 -10.76 4.67
C ASP A 122 -2.03 -9.42 5.37
N ALA A 123 -3.29 -8.99 5.29
CA ALA A 123 -3.80 -7.75 5.83
C ALA A 123 -3.04 -6.50 5.34
N CYS A 124 -2.43 -6.57 4.15
CA CYS A 124 -1.56 -5.54 3.59
C CYS A 124 -2.20 -4.15 3.64
N PHE A 125 -3.49 -4.06 3.33
CA PHE A 125 -4.23 -2.80 3.22
C PHE A 125 -5.08 -2.47 4.44
N LYS A 126 -5.02 -3.26 5.53
CA LYS A 126 -5.96 -3.17 6.67
C LYS A 126 -6.04 -1.79 7.33
N ASN A 127 -4.96 -1.01 7.25
CA ASN A 127 -4.88 0.33 7.85
C ASN A 127 -5.33 1.44 6.88
N LEU A 128 -5.65 1.13 5.62
CA LEU A 128 -6.05 2.08 4.60
C LEU A 128 -7.57 2.25 4.57
N GLN A 129 -8.13 2.67 5.71
CA GLN A 129 -9.59 2.68 5.90
C GLN A 129 -10.30 3.72 5.01
N ASN A 130 -9.59 4.73 4.50
CA ASN A 130 -10.14 5.72 3.56
C ASN A 130 -10.05 5.28 2.10
N LEU A 131 -9.40 4.15 1.80
CA LEU A 131 -9.12 3.75 0.42
C LEU A 131 -10.43 3.47 -0.33
N THR A 132 -10.60 4.18 -1.44
CA THR A 132 -11.74 4.08 -2.36
C THR A 132 -11.38 3.40 -3.67
N GLU A 133 -10.13 3.54 -4.11
CA GLU A 133 -9.60 2.90 -5.31
C GLU A 133 -8.21 2.30 -5.07
N LEU A 134 -8.06 1.06 -5.50
CA LEU A 134 -6.80 0.34 -5.52
C LEU A 134 -6.50 -0.15 -6.94
N ASP A 135 -5.41 0.33 -7.52
CA ASP A 135 -4.94 -0.11 -8.83
C ASP A 135 -3.70 -0.99 -8.72
N LEU A 136 -3.88 -2.30 -8.95
CA LEU A 136 -2.84 -3.32 -9.01
C LEU A 136 -2.62 -3.82 -10.45
N SER A 137 -3.08 -3.09 -11.45
CA SER A 137 -3.00 -3.50 -12.85
C SER A 137 -1.57 -3.57 -13.37
N TYR A 138 -1.31 -4.36 -14.41
CA TYR A 138 0.03 -4.48 -15.01
C TYR A 138 1.09 -4.88 -13.98
N ASN A 139 0.80 -5.93 -13.21
CA ASN A 139 1.72 -6.57 -12.26
C ASN A 139 1.91 -8.04 -12.64
N ARG A 140 2.47 -8.84 -11.73
CA ARG A 140 2.75 -10.27 -11.94
C ARG A 140 2.02 -11.13 -10.91
N LEU A 141 0.86 -10.68 -10.46
CA LEU A 141 0.04 -11.42 -9.49
C LEU A 141 -0.52 -12.67 -10.13
N THR A 142 -0.41 -13.79 -9.42
CA THR A 142 -1.03 -15.06 -9.78
C THR A 142 -2.22 -15.34 -8.86
N SER A 143 -3.11 -16.24 -9.28
CA SER A 143 -4.28 -16.63 -8.49
C SER A 143 -3.93 -17.14 -7.09
N ASP A 144 -2.80 -17.85 -6.93
CA ASP A 144 -2.35 -18.37 -5.63
C ASP A 144 -1.93 -17.25 -4.65
N GLN A 145 -1.45 -16.12 -5.18
CA GLN A 145 -0.98 -15.00 -4.37
C GLN A 145 -2.11 -14.03 -4.03
N LEU A 146 -3.15 -13.98 -4.86
CA LEU A 146 -4.34 -13.16 -4.64
C LEU A 146 -5.36 -13.91 -3.77
N ASN A 147 -5.02 -14.12 -2.49
CA ASN A 147 -5.87 -14.78 -1.50
C ASN A 147 -6.70 -13.76 -0.67
N PRO A 148 -7.82 -14.16 -0.01
CA PRO A 148 -8.69 -13.23 0.73
C PRO A 148 -7.97 -12.46 1.83
N HIS A 149 -7.02 -13.09 2.51
CA HIS A 149 -6.38 -12.51 3.68
C HIS A 149 -5.55 -11.26 3.38
N ILE A 150 -5.12 -11.03 2.13
CA ILE A 150 -4.43 -9.79 1.75
C ILE A 150 -5.31 -8.55 1.95
N PHE A 151 -6.63 -8.71 1.80
CA PHE A 151 -7.64 -7.65 1.97
C PHE A 151 -8.26 -7.63 3.37
N LYS A 152 -7.76 -8.48 4.29
CA LYS A 152 -8.28 -8.58 5.65
C LYS A 152 -8.35 -7.22 6.33
N GLY A 153 -9.56 -6.87 6.76
CA GLY A 153 -9.84 -5.66 7.52
C GLY A 153 -9.29 -5.71 8.95
N ASN A 154 -9.48 -4.62 9.70
CA ASN A 154 -9.10 -4.57 11.10
C ASN A 154 -10.06 -5.39 11.96
N TYR A 155 -9.51 -6.09 12.94
CA TYR A 155 -10.27 -6.83 13.94
C TYR A 155 -10.06 -6.18 15.30
N ALA A 156 -11.10 -5.53 15.82
CA ALA A 156 -11.15 -5.09 17.22
C ALA A 156 -12.01 -6.08 18.03
N PRO A 157 -11.80 -6.21 19.35
CA PRO A 157 -12.51 -7.17 20.20
C PRO A 157 -14.04 -7.17 20.04
N GLU A 158 -14.63 -6.04 19.66
CA GLU A 158 -16.08 -5.85 19.57
C GLU A 158 -16.56 -5.53 18.15
N LYS A 159 -15.66 -5.35 17.18
CA LYS A 159 -16.04 -4.92 15.84
C LYS A 159 -15.02 -5.34 14.79
N TYR A 160 -15.54 -6.01 13.76
CA TYR A 160 -14.81 -6.21 12.53
C TYR A 160 -14.97 -4.98 11.62
N GLU A 161 -13.86 -4.45 11.12
CA GLU A 161 -13.79 -3.26 10.27
C GLU A 161 -13.21 -3.64 8.90
N PRO A 162 -14.06 -4.05 7.94
CA PRO A 162 -13.65 -4.34 6.56
C PRO A 162 -13.16 -3.07 5.85
N LEU A 163 -12.55 -3.23 4.68
CA LEU A 163 -12.23 -2.14 3.76
C LEU A 163 -13.49 -1.60 3.08
N SER A 164 -14.36 -1.03 3.91
CA SER A 164 -15.74 -0.67 3.60
C SER A 164 -15.86 0.55 2.69
N ASN A 165 -14.78 1.32 2.52
CA ASN A 165 -14.72 2.44 1.57
C ASN A 165 -14.23 2.04 0.19
N LEU A 166 -13.64 0.86 0.01
CA LEU A 166 -13.14 0.44 -1.30
C LEU A 166 -14.32 0.22 -2.26
N ARG A 167 -14.26 0.87 -3.41
CA ARG A 167 -15.28 0.80 -4.48
C ARG A 167 -14.70 0.27 -5.79
N VAL A 168 -13.45 0.60 -6.07
CA VAL A 168 -12.79 0.29 -7.33
C VAL A 168 -11.57 -0.58 -7.06
N LEU A 169 -11.53 -1.77 -7.66
CA LEU A 169 -10.38 -2.66 -7.64
C LEU A 169 -9.99 -3.01 -9.07
N LYS A 170 -8.78 -2.61 -9.46
CA LYS A 170 -8.24 -2.90 -10.79
C LYS A 170 -7.13 -3.96 -10.69
N LEU A 171 -7.35 -5.06 -11.39
CA LEU A 171 -6.46 -6.24 -11.44
C LEU A 171 -6.09 -6.61 -12.88
N SER A 172 -6.36 -5.71 -13.84
CA SER A 172 -6.12 -5.89 -15.26
C SER A 172 -4.67 -6.25 -15.56
N SER A 173 -4.44 -7.05 -16.60
CA SER A 173 -3.07 -7.39 -17.04
C SER A 173 -2.19 -7.95 -15.93
N ASN A 174 -2.68 -8.97 -15.23
CA ASN A 174 -1.92 -9.81 -14.31
C ASN A 174 -1.83 -11.25 -14.86
N ALA A 175 -1.41 -12.22 -14.04
CA ALA A 175 -1.36 -13.63 -14.39
C ALA A 175 -2.46 -14.44 -13.67
N LEU A 176 -3.63 -13.84 -13.48
CA LEU A 176 -4.76 -14.48 -12.81
C LEU A 176 -5.46 -15.47 -13.77
N HIS A 177 -5.68 -16.70 -13.33
CA HIS A 177 -6.43 -17.69 -14.10
C HIS A 177 -7.71 -18.18 -13.40
N THR A 178 -7.87 -17.84 -12.12
CA THR A 178 -9.05 -18.08 -11.27
C THR A 178 -9.07 -17.06 -10.13
N LEU A 179 -10.21 -16.89 -9.48
CA LEU A 179 -10.31 -16.15 -8.22
C LEU A 179 -10.67 -17.09 -7.08
N HIS A 180 -10.06 -16.88 -5.91
CA HIS A 180 -10.50 -17.54 -4.69
C HIS A 180 -11.97 -17.18 -4.39
N PRO A 181 -12.83 -18.13 -3.96
CA PRO A 181 -14.26 -17.88 -3.80
C PRO A 181 -14.56 -16.75 -2.80
N ASP A 182 -13.73 -16.61 -1.78
CA ASP A 182 -13.92 -15.61 -0.71
C ASP A 182 -13.07 -14.34 -0.91
N ILE A 183 -12.45 -14.10 -2.08
CA ILE A 183 -11.49 -13.00 -2.27
C ILE A 183 -12.06 -11.60 -1.94
N PHE A 184 -13.39 -11.45 -2.05
CA PHE A 184 -14.09 -10.19 -1.77
C PHE A 184 -14.77 -10.14 -0.39
N GLU A 185 -14.56 -11.13 0.49
CA GLU A 185 -15.23 -11.20 1.81
C GLU A 185 -14.99 -9.96 2.69
N HIS A 186 -13.83 -9.32 2.50
CA HIS A 186 -13.41 -8.12 3.24
C HIS A 186 -13.67 -6.81 2.47
N LEU A 187 -14.27 -6.89 1.28
CA LEU A 187 -14.50 -5.79 0.34
C LEU A 187 -16.01 -5.64 0.03
N PRO A 188 -16.86 -5.36 1.04
CA PRO A 188 -18.32 -5.52 0.94
C PRO A 188 -19.01 -4.57 -0.05
N ASN A 189 -18.31 -3.51 -0.47
CA ASN A 189 -18.90 -2.41 -1.24
C ASN A 189 -18.24 -2.22 -2.61
N ILE A 190 -17.54 -3.22 -3.16
CA ILE A 190 -16.97 -3.12 -4.50
C ILE A 190 -18.08 -2.88 -5.53
N GLU A 191 -17.86 -1.86 -6.35
CA GLU A 191 -18.75 -1.47 -7.44
C GLU A 191 -18.10 -1.75 -8.79
N HIS A 192 -16.79 -1.52 -8.91
CA HIS A 192 -16.05 -1.65 -10.16
C HIS A 192 -14.89 -2.63 -10.00
N LEU A 193 -14.88 -3.66 -10.84
CA LEU A 193 -13.85 -4.70 -10.86
C LEU A 193 -13.32 -4.87 -12.29
N SER A 194 -12.03 -4.64 -12.48
CA SER A 194 -11.35 -4.86 -13.77
C SER A 194 -10.46 -6.08 -13.69
N LEU A 195 -10.75 -7.08 -14.52
CA LEU A 195 -10.02 -8.35 -14.63
C LEU A 195 -9.57 -8.63 -16.07
N ASP A 196 -9.73 -7.67 -16.97
CA ASP A 196 -9.35 -7.79 -18.37
C ASP A 196 -7.88 -8.17 -18.55
N SER A 197 -7.58 -8.76 -19.70
CA SER A 197 -6.21 -9.12 -20.08
C SER A 197 -5.53 -10.10 -19.09
N ASN A 198 -6.31 -10.89 -18.34
CA ASN A 198 -5.83 -11.99 -17.50
C ASN A 198 -6.10 -13.36 -18.16
N PRO A 199 -5.24 -14.38 -17.94
CA PRO A 199 -5.31 -15.69 -18.60
C PRO A 199 -6.37 -16.66 -18.02
N PHE A 200 -7.58 -16.22 -17.67
CA PHE A 200 -8.62 -17.09 -17.10
C PHE A 200 -8.99 -18.26 -18.03
N LYS A 201 -9.05 -18.06 -19.35
CA LYS A 201 -9.49 -19.05 -20.39
C LYS A 201 -10.93 -19.57 -20.23
N VAL A 202 -11.39 -19.78 -19.00
CA VAL A 202 -12.71 -20.24 -18.57
C VAL A 202 -13.03 -19.55 -17.24
N LEU A 203 -14.29 -19.19 -17.00
CA LEU A 203 -14.76 -18.79 -15.68
C LEU A 203 -15.15 -20.05 -14.90
N ASP A 204 -14.27 -20.51 -14.01
CA ASP A 204 -14.55 -21.68 -13.19
C ASP A 204 -15.56 -21.38 -12.05
N ARG A 205 -16.01 -22.43 -11.36
CA ARG A 205 -16.97 -22.28 -10.25
C ARG A 205 -16.46 -21.35 -9.15
N SER A 206 -15.15 -21.36 -8.90
CA SER A 206 -14.49 -20.53 -7.90
C SER A 206 -14.65 -19.05 -8.24
N THR A 207 -14.32 -18.69 -9.48
CA THR A 207 -14.42 -17.33 -10.02
C THR A 207 -15.87 -16.86 -10.05
N VAL A 208 -16.80 -17.71 -10.50
CA VAL A 208 -18.24 -17.38 -10.49
C VAL A 208 -18.75 -17.13 -9.08
N THR A 209 -18.33 -17.94 -8.11
CA THR A 209 -18.70 -17.77 -6.69
C THR A 209 -18.18 -16.44 -6.15
N ALA A 210 -16.92 -16.11 -6.43
CA ALA A 210 -16.30 -14.86 -6.02
C ALA A 210 -17.04 -13.63 -6.58
N ILE A 211 -17.30 -13.61 -7.89
CA ILE A 211 -18.02 -12.48 -8.50
C ILE A 211 -19.44 -12.38 -7.96
N GLY A 212 -20.11 -13.53 -7.77
CA GLY A 212 -21.45 -13.60 -7.21
C GLY A 212 -21.54 -13.11 -5.76
N SER A 213 -20.42 -13.02 -5.03
CA SER A 213 -20.38 -12.52 -3.65
C SER A 213 -20.33 -10.99 -3.55
N ILE A 214 -20.32 -10.25 -4.68
CA ILE A 214 -20.21 -8.78 -4.70
C ILE A 214 -21.60 -8.16 -4.95
N PRO A 215 -22.35 -7.77 -3.90
CA PRO A 215 -23.76 -7.38 -4.05
C PRO A 215 -23.99 -6.03 -4.76
N PHE A 216 -22.97 -5.17 -4.82
CA PHE A 216 -23.07 -3.82 -5.37
C PHE A 216 -22.29 -3.64 -6.67
N LEU A 217 -21.88 -4.73 -7.33
CA LEU A 217 -21.11 -4.67 -8.56
C LEU A 217 -21.92 -4.01 -9.68
N LYS A 218 -21.39 -2.91 -10.22
CA LYS A 218 -21.98 -2.13 -11.33
C LYS A 218 -21.21 -2.31 -12.62
N PHE A 219 -19.89 -2.50 -12.52
CA PHE A 219 -19.01 -2.63 -13.67
C PHE A 219 -18.04 -3.80 -13.47
N LEU A 220 -18.00 -4.68 -14.47
CA LEU A 220 -17.14 -5.84 -14.50
C LEU A 220 -16.51 -5.97 -15.89
N ASP A 221 -15.18 -5.84 -15.95
CA ASP A 221 -14.44 -5.97 -17.20
C ASP A 221 -13.71 -7.31 -17.27
N PHE A 222 -14.08 -8.10 -18.28
CA PHE A 222 -13.48 -9.39 -18.65
C PHE A 222 -13.01 -9.40 -20.11
N SER A 223 -12.82 -8.23 -20.70
CA SER A 223 -12.32 -8.11 -22.07
C SER A 223 -10.93 -8.73 -22.20
N SER A 224 -10.59 -9.17 -23.42
CA SER A 224 -9.25 -9.68 -23.74
C SER A 224 -8.76 -10.87 -22.91
N MET A 225 -9.66 -11.66 -22.31
CA MET A 225 -9.33 -12.86 -21.54
C MET A 225 -9.32 -14.16 -22.36
N TYR A 226 -9.59 -14.07 -23.67
CA TYR A 226 -9.70 -15.22 -24.58
C TYR A 226 -10.63 -16.33 -24.06
N LEU A 227 -11.74 -15.94 -23.41
CA LEU A 227 -12.70 -16.87 -22.84
C LEU A 227 -13.24 -17.80 -23.94
N LYS A 228 -13.14 -19.11 -23.71
CA LYS A 228 -13.67 -20.12 -24.64
C LYS A 228 -15.18 -20.28 -24.54
N SER A 229 -15.73 -20.07 -23.34
CA SER A 229 -17.16 -20.19 -23.04
C SER A 229 -17.49 -19.41 -21.78
N ILE A 230 -18.73 -18.95 -21.69
CA ILE A 230 -19.32 -18.38 -20.46
C ILE A 230 -20.06 -19.53 -19.75
N PRO A 231 -20.01 -19.64 -18.41
CA PRO A 231 -20.77 -20.64 -17.65
C PRO A 231 -22.28 -20.47 -17.87
N GLU A 232 -23.02 -21.58 -17.92
CA GLU A 232 -24.50 -21.58 -17.91
C GLU A 232 -25.06 -21.08 -16.58
#